data_AF-A0A382W095-F1
#
_entry.id   AF-A0A382W095-F1
#
_cell.length_a   1.000
_cell.length_b   1.000
_cell.length_c   1.000
_cell.angle_alpha   90.00
_cell.angle_beta   90.00
_cell.angle_gamma   90.00
#
_symmetry.space_group_name_H-M   'P 1'
#
loop_
_entity.id
_entity.type
_entity.pdbx_description
1 polymer ?
#
loop_
_entity_poly.entity_id
_entity_poly.type
_entity_poly.pdbx_seq_one_letter_code
_entity_poly.pdbx_strand_id
1 'polypeptide(L)'
;AEPRVHGVVANTMYDRRFARPSGPFPDLSPASLYALTIADLWNLNTQGDAVIIGQGTTARATIPMAGHGGCLVSAQSTIMAMFDGAFGGWVTNDECYRLPSYVANDKVARLWQAGETWLGHEIHDSSTLLRTGRFITYQVDALVSMIEQEQVGKDEVPDLILANFKTLDYIGHRWGPDSDELAEALRDLDRELGRVIGALESAAGDNSFVTIIVSDHGTPGEPEEPEHARYYITDIIEAIHDRFDPTERRVILFYGDPADNQFFVDRSRLENLGFNLESVA
;
A
#
# COMPACT_ATOMS: atom_id res chain seq x y z
N ALA A 1 -13.95 6.39 -2.02
CA ALA A 1 -13.90 5.98 -3.43
C ALA A 1 -14.71 4.69 -3.60
N GLU A 2 -15.30 4.43 -4.76
CA GLU A 2 -16.18 3.28 -4.96
C GLU A 2 -15.52 2.25 -5.90
N PRO A 3 -15.19 1.03 -5.40
CA PRO A 3 -14.47 0.01 -6.17
C PRO A 3 -15.09 -0.35 -7.53
N ARG A 4 -16.42 -0.28 -7.65
CA ARG A 4 -17.10 -0.55 -8.93
C ARG A 4 -16.76 0.46 -10.02
N VAL A 5 -16.20 1.62 -9.66
CA VAL A 5 -15.81 2.70 -10.58
C VAL A 5 -14.32 2.59 -10.93
N HIS A 6 -13.45 2.44 -9.93
CA HIS A 6 -12.00 2.47 -10.15
C HIS A 6 -11.36 1.09 -10.41
N GLY A 7 -12.11 -0.01 -10.28
CA GLY A 7 -11.66 -1.36 -10.62
C GLY A 7 -10.79 -2.06 -9.57
N VAL A 8 -10.25 -1.32 -8.60
CA VAL A 8 -9.49 -1.89 -7.47
C VAL A 8 -10.45 -2.35 -6.38
N VAL A 9 -10.77 -3.64 -6.37
CA VAL A 9 -11.76 -4.24 -5.44
C VAL A 9 -11.15 -4.90 -4.21
N ALA A 10 -9.88 -5.30 -4.29
CA ALA A 10 -9.21 -6.16 -3.33
C ALA A 10 -7.69 -5.90 -3.32
N ASN A 11 -7.02 -6.32 -2.24
CA ASN A 11 -5.56 -6.42 -2.20
C ASN A 11 -5.01 -7.49 -3.14
N THR A 12 -5.75 -8.60 -3.28
CA THR A 12 -5.45 -9.71 -4.17
C THR A 12 -6.74 -10.10 -4.89
N MET A 13 -6.68 -10.23 -6.20
CA MET A 13 -7.80 -10.62 -7.05
C MET A 13 -7.43 -11.83 -7.89
N TYR A 14 -8.44 -12.58 -8.35
CA TYR A 14 -8.20 -13.67 -9.28
C TYR A 14 -8.06 -13.15 -10.70
N ASP A 15 -6.85 -13.27 -11.25
CA ASP A 15 -6.60 -12.99 -12.66
C ASP A 15 -7.09 -14.15 -13.51
N ARG A 16 -8.22 -13.95 -14.18
CA ARG A 16 -8.84 -14.96 -15.06
C ARG A 16 -8.03 -15.24 -16.32
N ARG A 17 -7.18 -14.31 -16.77
CA ARG A 17 -6.35 -14.50 -17.98
C ARG A 17 -5.24 -15.51 -17.71
N PHE A 18 -4.63 -15.43 -16.53
CA PHE A 18 -3.53 -16.33 -16.12
C PHE A 18 -3.95 -17.43 -15.15
N ALA A 19 -5.23 -17.46 -14.77
CA ALA A 19 -5.82 -18.42 -13.85
C ALA A 19 -5.10 -18.49 -12.48
N ARG A 20 -4.65 -17.36 -11.94
CA ARG A 20 -3.89 -17.27 -10.67
C ARG A 20 -4.27 -16.03 -9.84
N PRO A 21 -4.01 -16.03 -8.52
CA PRO A 21 -4.07 -14.81 -7.73
C PRO A 21 -3.07 -13.76 -8.26
N SER A 22 -3.48 -12.50 -8.24
CA SER A 22 -2.68 -11.35 -8.65
C SER A 22 -3.04 -10.14 -7.80
N GLY A 23 -2.05 -9.29 -7.49
CA GLY A 23 -2.34 -7.97 -6.97
C GLY A 23 -3.05 -7.09 -8.02
N PRO A 24 -3.64 -5.95 -7.63
CA PRO A 24 -4.32 -5.05 -8.56
C PRO A 24 -3.40 -4.48 -9.63
N PHE A 25 -2.09 -4.38 -9.36
CA PHE A 25 -1.13 -3.70 -10.23
C PHE A 25 0.08 -4.61 -10.53
N PRO A 26 -0.09 -5.63 -11.40
CA PRO A 26 1.05 -6.41 -11.88
C PRO A 26 2.07 -5.50 -12.57
N ASP A 27 3.36 -5.84 -12.43
CA ASP A 27 4.49 -5.11 -13.02
C ASP A 27 4.53 -3.60 -12.67
N LEU A 28 3.90 -3.23 -11.53
CA LEU A 28 3.73 -1.85 -11.08
C LEU A 28 3.02 -0.96 -12.13
N SER A 29 2.20 -1.56 -12.97
CA SER A 29 1.44 -0.85 -14.01
C SER A 29 0.11 -0.32 -13.47
N PRO A 30 -0.29 0.92 -13.81
CA PRO A 30 -1.61 1.47 -13.50
C PRO A 30 -2.73 0.93 -14.38
N ALA A 31 -2.48 -0.02 -15.29
CA ALA A 31 -3.46 -0.46 -16.29
C ALA A 31 -4.81 -0.98 -15.72
N SER A 32 -4.82 -1.45 -14.47
CA SER A 32 -6.03 -1.90 -13.77
C SER A 32 -6.79 -0.77 -13.05
N LEU A 33 -6.27 0.45 -13.04
CA LEU A 33 -6.93 1.61 -12.47
C LEU A 33 -7.88 2.20 -13.50
N TYR A 34 -9.18 2.07 -13.31
CA TYR A 34 -10.16 2.44 -14.35
C TYR A 34 -10.66 3.89 -14.25
N ALA A 35 -10.36 4.56 -13.15
CA ALA A 35 -10.77 5.93 -12.90
C ALA A 35 -9.56 6.83 -12.77
N LEU A 36 -9.69 8.07 -13.24
CA LEU A 36 -8.70 9.10 -13.02
C LEU A 36 -8.58 9.42 -11.53
N THR A 37 -7.34 9.56 -11.05
CA THR A 37 -7.02 9.98 -9.69
C THR A 37 -6.93 11.50 -9.61
N ILE A 38 -6.81 12.03 -8.38
CA ILE A 38 -6.48 13.44 -8.22
C ILE A 38 -5.14 13.80 -8.87
N ALA A 39 -4.15 12.90 -8.86
CA ALA A 39 -2.87 13.12 -9.52
C ALA A 39 -3.00 13.20 -11.05
N ASP A 40 -3.83 12.36 -11.66
CA ASP A 40 -4.10 12.44 -13.10
C ASP A 40 -4.76 13.77 -13.47
N LEU A 41 -5.78 14.16 -12.70
CA LEU A 41 -6.46 15.43 -12.91
C LEU A 41 -5.50 16.60 -12.69
N TRP A 42 -4.63 16.54 -11.69
CA TRP A 42 -3.62 17.57 -11.45
C TRP A 42 -2.69 17.71 -12.66
N ASN A 43 -2.13 16.59 -13.11
CA ASN A 43 -1.22 16.53 -14.25
C ASN A 43 -1.87 17.14 -15.51
N LEU A 44 -3.09 16.72 -15.83
CA LEU A 44 -3.80 17.23 -17.02
C LEU A 44 -4.16 18.71 -16.91
N ASN A 45 -4.61 19.18 -15.74
CA ASN A 45 -5.03 20.58 -15.57
C ASN A 45 -3.86 21.55 -15.50
N THR A 46 -2.68 21.10 -15.07
CA THR A 46 -1.44 21.87 -15.09
C THR A 46 -0.62 21.64 -16.35
N GLN A 47 -1.15 20.89 -17.33
CA GLN A 47 -0.44 20.54 -18.57
C GLN A 47 0.91 19.84 -18.34
N GLY A 48 1.04 19.17 -17.19
CA GLY A 48 2.25 18.49 -16.77
C GLY A 48 3.31 19.39 -16.11
N ASP A 49 3.02 20.67 -15.88
CA ASP A 49 3.96 21.60 -15.24
C ASP A 49 4.13 21.32 -13.74
N ALA A 50 3.09 20.80 -13.07
CA ALA A 50 3.16 20.47 -11.65
C ALA A 50 4.12 19.29 -11.38
N VAL A 51 4.94 19.42 -10.34
CA VAL A 51 5.67 18.31 -9.74
C VAL A 51 4.67 17.43 -8.99
N ILE A 52 4.58 16.15 -9.38
CA ILE A 52 3.74 15.16 -8.72
C ILE A 52 4.64 14.06 -8.16
N ILE A 53 4.53 13.80 -6.86
CA ILE A 53 5.28 12.76 -6.14
C ILE A 53 4.31 11.76 -5.50
N GLY A 54 4.41 10.49 -5.87
CA GLY A 54 3.73 9.37 -5.23
C GLY A 54 4.72 8.43 -4.54
N GLN A 55 4.64 8.28 -3.23
CA GLN A 55 5.57 7.44 -2.47
C GLN A 55 4.86 6.44 -1.55
N GLY A 56 5.37 5.21 -1.47
CA GLY A 56 4.86 4.21 -0.52
C GLY A 56 5.65 2.90 -0.55
N THR A 57 5.10 1.84 0.02
CA THR A 57 5.78 0.53 0.15
C THR A 57 5.06 -0.62 -0.55
N THR A 58 3.90 -0.36 -1.16
CA THR A 58 3.14 -1.37 -1.91
C THR A 58 2.48 -0.73 -3.12
N ALA A 59 2.42 -1.47 -4.23
CA ALA A 59 1.83 -0.97 -5.48
C ALA A 59 0.38 -0.50 -5.26
N ARG A 60 -0.38 -1.25 -4.46
CA ARG A 60 -1.79 -0.96 -4.13
C ARG A 60 -2.01 0.33 -3.34
N ALA A 61 -1.02 0.80 -2.59
CA ALA A 61 -1.08 2.10 -1.91
C ALA A 61 -0.47 3.21 -2.78
N THR A 62 0.65 2.92 -3.46
CA THR A 62 1.43 3.93 -4.19
C THR A 62 0.81 4.32 -5.53
N ILE A 63 0.34 3.36 -6.34
CA ILE A 63 -0.16 3.64 -7.70
C ILE A 63 -1.44 4.48 -7.69
N PRO A 64 -2.46 4.21 -6.84
CA PRO A 64 -3.64 5.08 -6.76
C PRO A 64 -3.32 6.52 -6.33
N MET A 65 -2.20 6.75 -5.64
CA MET A 65 -1.69 8.09 -5.34
C MET A 65 -0.94 8.70 -6.52
N ALA A 66 -0.06 7.94 -7.17
CA ALA A 66 0.74 8.40 -8.31
C ALA A 66 -0.10 8.62 -9.59
N GLY A 67 -1.28 8.00 -9.69
CA GLY A 67 -2.11 8.00 -10.88
C GLY A 67 -1.52 7.14 -11.99
N HIS A 68 -1.86 7.46 -13.23
CA HIS A 68 -1.41 6.79 -14.45
C HIS A 68 -0.07 7.33 -14.95
N GLY A 69 0.36 8.51 -14.49
CA GLY A 69 1.59 9.16 -14.95
C GLY A 69 1.62 9.32 -16.48
N GLY A 70 2.78 9.09 -17.09
CA GLY A 70 3.01 9.19 -18.54
C GLY A 70 2.29 8.13 -19.38
N CYS A 71 1.65 7.13 -18.76
CA CYS A 71 0.80 6.17 -19.46
C CYS A 71 -0.60 6.75 -19.78
N LEU A 72 -0.95 7.91 -19.23
CA LEU A 72 -2.14 8.65 -19.62
C LEU A 72 -1.84 9.59 -20.79
N VAL A 73 -2.70 9.59 -21.80
CA VAL A 73 -2.55 10.47 -22.97
C VAL A 73 -2.51 11.93 -22.51
N SER A 74 -1.51 12.66 -23.00
CA SER A 74 -1.25 14.08 -22.68
C SER A 74 -0.77 14.37 -21.25
N ALA A 75 -0.49 13.36 -20.45
CA ALA A 75 0.13 13.52 -19.13
C ALA A 75 1.67 13.37 -19.19
N GLN A 76 2.36 13.96 -18.22
CA GLN A 76 3.79 13.75 -17.98
C GLN A 76 4.03 12.64 -16.96
N SER A 77 5.24 12.08 -16.93
CA SER A 77 5.62 11.07 -15.93
C SER A 77 5.63 11.64 -14.52
N THR A 78 4.74 11.11 -13.67
CA THR A 78 4.76 11.33 -12.21
C THR A 78 6.03 10.73 -11.60
N ILE A 79 6.58 11.37 -10.57
CA ILE A 79 7.63 10.76 -9.75
C ILE A 79 6.99 9.69 -8.88
N MET A 80 7.41 8.43 -9.04
CA MET A 80 6.94 7.35 -8.19
C MET A 80 8.12 6.62 -7.56
N ALA A 81 8.11 6.54 -6.22
CA ALA A 81 9.06 5.78 -5.44
C ALA A 81 8.31 4.76 -4.57
N MET A 82 8.34 3.50 -4.99
CA MET A 82 7.80 2.39 -4.20
C MET A 82 8.96 1.61 -3.59
N PHE A 83 8.93 1.35 -2.28
CA PHE A 83 9.92 0.48 -1.66
C PHE A 83 9.67 -0.99 -2.04
N ASP A 84 10.73 -1.69 -2.46
CA ASP A 84 10.75 -3.13 -2.63
C ASP A 84 11.69 -3.76 -1.60
N GLY A 85 11.14 -4.58 -0.72
CA GLY A 85 11.89 -5.21 0.38
C GLY A 85 12.86 -6.30 -0.08
N ALA A 86 12.60 -6.96 -1.21
CA ALA A 86 13.50 -7.99 -1.74
C ALA A 86 14.73 -7.36 -2.41
N PHE A 87 14.52 -6.25 -3.11
CA PHE A 87 15.58 -5.43 -3.69
C PHE A 87 16.31 -4.57 -2.65
N GLY A 88 15.63 -4.22 -1.55
CA GLY A 88 16.17 -3.38 -0.48
C GLY A 88 16.33 -1.90 -0.90
N GLY A 89 15.39 -1.38 -1.69
CA GLY A 89 15.43 -0.01 -2.16
C GLY A 89 14.19 0.42 -2.93
N TRP A 90 14.26 1.60 -3.53
CA TRP A 90 13.17 2.19 -4.29
C TRP A 90 13.11 1.65 -5.72
N VAL A 91 11.90 1.38 -6.18
CA VAL A 91 11.58 0.89 -7.53
C VAL A 91 10.38 1.65 -8.10
N THR A 92 10.21 1.55 -9.41
CA THR A 92 9.07 2.12 -10.14
C THR A 92 8.78 1.32 -11.41
N ASN A 93 7.74 1.70 -12.14
CA ASN A 93 7.55 1.32 -13.54
C ASN A 93 8.01 2.47 -14.44
N ASP A 94 9.13 2.29 -15.14
CA ASP A 94 9.76 3.33 -15.96
C ASP A 94 8.98 3.64 -17.27
N GLU A 95 7.95 2.86 -17.61
CA GLU A 95 7.08 3.16 -18.75
C GLU A 95 6.08 4.27 -18.41
N CYS A 96 5.54 4.27 -17.18
CA CYS A 96 4.52 5.22 -16.73
C CYS A 96 5.05 6.31 -15.81
N TYR A 97 6.13 6.04 -15.08
CA TYR A 97 6.62 6.91 -14.02
C TYR A 97 8.12 7.18 -14.19
N ARG A 98 8.65 8.07 -13.36
CA ARG A 98 10.09 8.25 -13.22
C ARG A 98 10.52 8.05 -11.78
N LEU A 99 11.67 7.44 -11.58
CA LEU A 99 12.35 7.37 -10.28
C LEU A 99 13.68 8.14 -10.37
N PRO A 100 13.84 9.25 -9.64
CA PRO A 100 15.07 10.02 -9.67
C PRO A 100 16.28 9.20 -9.21
N SER A 101 17.42 9.38 -9.88
CA SER A 101 18.62 8.55 -9.64
C SER A 101 19.18 8.70 -8.22
N TYR A 102 19.07 9.87 -7.61
CA TYR A 102 19.49 10.10 -6.22
C TYR A 102 18.64 9.31 -5.21
N VAL A 103 17.39 8.97 -5.55
CA VAL A 103 16.55 8.05 -4.76
C VAL A 103 16.83 6.59 -5.14
N ALA A 104 16.91 6.28 -6.43
CA ALA A 104 17.13 4.90 -6.92
C ALA A 104 18.44 4.28 -6.39
N ASN A 105 19.46 5.11 -6.20
CA ASN A 105 20.77 4.71 -5.70
C ASN A 105 20.81 4.50 -4.19
N ASP A 106 19.84 5.03 -3.43
CA ASP A 106 19.80 4.84 -1.99
C ASP A 106 19.32 3.42 -1.64
N LYS A 107 20.03 2.76 -0.72
CA LYS A 107 19.78 1.37 -0.32
C LYS A 107 19.56 1.28 1.17
N VAL A 108 18.53 0.54 1.53
CA VAL A 108 18.04 0.41 2.90
C VAL A 108 19.05 -0.23 3.85
N ALA A 109 19.98 -1.04 3.31
CA ALA A 109 21.05 -1.69 4.07
C ALA A 109 21.96 -0.70 4.83
N ARG A 110 21.95 0.61 4.49
CA ARG A 110 22.69 1.63 5.24
C ARG A 110 22.14 1.90 6.64
N LEU A 111 20.91 1.47 6.93
CA LEU A 111 20.18 1.84 8.14
C LEU A 111 20.38 0.90 9.31
N TRP A 112 20.96 -0.28 9.09
CA TRP A 112 21.23 -1.20 10.18
C TRP A 112 22.53 -1.98 10.01
N GLN A 113 23.05 -2.43 11.16
CA GLN A 113 24.14 -3.39 11.26
C GLN A 113 23.66 -4.69 11.90
N ALA A 114 24.40 -5.77 11.69
CA ALA A 114 24.08 -7.06 12.30
C ALA A 114 24.03 -6.95 13.83
N GLY A 115 22.97 -7.48 14.43
CA GLY A 115 22.75 -7.45 15.89
C GLY A 115 22.10 -6.17 16.43
N GLU A 116 21.74 -5.21 15.58
CA GLU A 116 20.95 -4.07 16.02
C GLU A 116 19.50 -4.46 16.31
N THR A 117 18.89 -3.75 17.26
CA THR A 117 17.51 -3.97 17.68
C THR A 117 16.73 -2.67 17.71
N TRP A 118 15.40 -2.78 17.58
CA TRP A 118 14.44 -1.72 17.84
C TRP A 118 13.41 -2.26 18.84
N LEU A 119 13.33 -1.63 20.02
CA LEU A 119 12.54 -2.13 21.16
C LEU A 119 12.83 -3.60 21.53
N GLY A 120 14.09 -4.03 21.38
CA GLY A 120 14.51 -5.41 21.65
C GLY A 120 14.22 -6.40 20.52
N HIS A 121 13.57 -5.96 19.43
CA HIS A 121 13.36 -6.78 18.23
C HIS A 121 14.54 -6.64 17.28
N GLU A 122 15.17 -7.75 16.89
CA GLU A 122 16.31 -7.76 15.97
C GLU A 122 15.92 -7.31 14.56
N ILE A 123 16.76 -6.46 13.97
CA ILE A 123 16.67 -6.05 12.57
C ILE A 123 17.72 -6.84 11.79
N HIS A 124 17.27 -7.78 10.95
CA HIS A 124 18.17 -8.63 10.17
C HIS A 124 17.87 -8.61 8.66
N ASP A 125 16.71 -8.11 8.25
CA ASP A 125 16.32 -7.99 6.86
C ASP A 125 15.31 -6.84 6.64
N SER A 126 14.94 -6.60 5.38
CA SER A 126 13.94 -5.59 5.03
C SER A 126 12.56 -5.88 5.67
N SER A 127 12.20 -7.15 5.88
CA SER A 127 10.90 -7.50 6.46
C SER A 127 10.81 -7.05 7.91
N THR A 128 11.84 -7.35 8.71
CA THR A 128 11.94 -6.88 10.09
C THR A 128 12.07 -5.37 10.17
N LEU A 129 12.87 -4.76 9.29
CA LEU A 129 13.02 -3.30 9.25
C LEU A 129 11.69 -2.57 9.00
N LEU A 130 10.86 -3.04 8.07
CA LEU A 130 9.53 -2.47 7.75
C LEU A 130 8.60 -2.36 8.97
N ARG A 131 8.94 -3.01 10.08
CA ARG A 131 8.21 -3.01 11.36
C ARG A 131 8.92 -2.17 12.44
N THR A 132 9.69 -1.17 12.03
CA THR A 132 10.44 -0.31 12.95
C THR A 132 10.36 1.16 12.53
N GLY A 133 10.53 2.07 13.49
CA GLY A 133 10.64 3.51 13.22
C GLY A 133 11.79 3.88 12.29
N ARG A 134 12.85 3.05 12.20
CA ARG A 134 13.98 3.27 11.28
C ARG A 134 13.56 3.28 9.81
N PHE A 135 12.57 2.47 9.44
CA PHE A 135 12.05 2.50 8.08
C PHE A 135 11.29 3.80 7.79
N ILE A 136 10.64 4.40 8.78
CA ILE A 136 9.96 5.69 8.63
C ILE A 136 10.98 6.77 8.28
N THR A 137 12.12 6.81 8.99
CA THR A 137 13.23 7.72 8.67
C THR A 137 13.74 7.53 7.25
N TYR A 138 13.93 6.29 6.79
CA TYR A 138 14.34 6.02 5.41
C TYR A 138 13.34 6.50 4.37
N GLN A 139 12.05 6.27 4.66
CA GLN A 139 10.97 6.72 3.81
C GLN A 139 10.90 8.25 3.74
N VAL A 140 11.15 8.94 4.85
CA VAL A 140 11.20 10.41 4.89
C VAL A 140 12.46 10.96 4.25
N ASP A 141 13.62 10.31 4.38
CA ASP A 141 14.85 10.72 3.69
C ASP A 141 14.64 10.80 2.17
N ALA A 142 13.98 9.79 1.59
CA ALA A 142 13.65 9.78 0.17
C ALA A 142 12.65 10.89 -0.20
N LEU A 143 11.59 11.06 0.60
CA LEU A 143 10.55 12.06 0.35
C LEU A 143 11.12 13.48 0.41
N VAL A 144 11.89 13.80 1.45
CA VAL A 144 12.56 15.10 1.62
C VAL A 144 13.53 15.33 0.47
N SER A 145 14.32 14.32 0.09
CA SER A 145 15.24 14.45 -1.06
C SER A 145 14.50 14.80 -2.35
N MET A 146 13.33 14.19 -2.59
CA MET A 146 12.50 14.54 -3.75
C MET A 146 11.91 15.94 -3.64
N ILE A 147 11.44 16.36 -2.46
CA ILE A 147 10.94 17.72 -2.25
C ILE A 147 12.03 18.77 -2.51
N GLU A 148 13.25 18.53 -2.04
CA GLU A 148 14.35 19.49 -2.13
C GLU A 148 14.99 19.57 -3.53
N GLN A 149 15.06 18.45 -4.26
CA GLN A 149 15.76 18.38 -5.54
C GLN A 149 14.84 18.54 -6.74
N GLU A 150 13.56 18.21 -6.58
CA GLU A 150 12.55 18.52 -7.59
C GLU A 150 12.11 19.99 -7.41
N GLN A 151 11.61 20.63 -8.46
CA GLN A 151 11.28 22.06 -8.45
C GLN A 151 10.00 22.37 -7.65
N VAL A 152 9.79 21.71 -6.50
CA VAL A 152 8.62 21.90 -5.65
C VAL A 152 8.58 23.34 -5.13
N GLY A 153 7.43 24.00 -5.31
CA GLY A 153 7.16 25.35 -4.86
C GLY A 153 8.00 26.43 -5.57
N LYS A 154 8.53 26.15 -6.77
CA LYS A 154 9.42 27.09 -7.49
C LYS A 154 8.71 27.99 -8.49
N ASP A 155 7.43 27.78 -8.75
CA ASP A 155 6.60 28.63 -9.58
C ASP A 155 5.16 28.79 -9.01
N GLU A 156 4.25 29.32 -9.83
CA GLU A 156 2.85 29.59 -9.43
C GLU A 156 1.93 28.37 -9.64
N VAL A 157 2.44 27.25 -10.16
CA VAL A 157 1.69 26.02 -10.38
C VAL A 157 1.73 25.19 -9.09
N PRO A 158 0.58 24.87 -8.47
CA PRO A 158 0.58 24.06 -7.26
C PRO A 158 1.06 22.63 -7.53
N ASP A 159 2.05 22.18 -6.76
CA ASP A 159 2.54 20.80 -6.79
C ASP A 159 1.69 19.85 -5.94
N LEU A 160 1.87 18.54 -6.16
CA LEU A 160 1.10 17.51 -5.46
C LEU A 160 2.01 16.41 -4.91
N ILE A 161 2.03 16.27 -3.59
CA ILE A 161 2.86 15.28 -2.89
C ILE A 161 1.93 14.33 -2.11
N LEU A 162 2.03 13.05 -2.42
CA LEU A 162 1.20 11.99 -1.85
C LEU A 162 2.10 10.86 -1.35
N ALA A 163 2.07 10.61 -0.03
CA ALA A 163 2.91 9.60 0.61
C ALA A 163 2.10 8.71 1.55
N ASN A 164 2.37 7.40 1.54
CA ASN A 164 1.73 6.41 2.40
C ASN A 164 2.75 5.78 3.35
N PHE A 165 2.58 5.99 4.66
CA PHE A 165 3.45 5.45 5.70
C PHE A 165 2.93 4.11 6.23
N LYS A 166 3.27 3.03 5.52
CA LYS A 166 2.72 1.69 5.81
C LYS A 166 3.34 0.99 7.02
N THR A 167 4.42 1.53 7.59
CA THR A 167 5.06 0.98 8.79
C THR A 167 4.06 0.74 9.92
N LEU A 168 3.13 1.67 10.16
CA LEU A 168 2.13 1.55 11.22
C LEU A 168 1.20 0.33 11.02
N ASP A 169 0.83 0.05 9.77
CA ASP A 169 0.04 -1.12 9.40
C ASP A 169 0.83 -2.42 9.65
N TYR A 170 2.12 -2.47 9.26
CA TYR A 170 2.96 -3.65 9.51
C TYR A 170 3.19 -3.93 11.00
N ILE A 171 3.32 -2.88 11.80
CA ILE A 171 3.50 -2.96 13.26
C ILE A 171 2.17 -3.37 13.92
N GLY A 172 1.06 -2.70 13.57
CA GLY A 172 -0.27 -3.01 14.09
C GLY A 172 -0.70 -4.45 13.79
N HIS A 173 -0.40 -4.97 12.59
CA HIS A 173 -0.63 -6.38 12.27
C HIS A 173 0.20 -7.35 13.11
N ARG A 174 1.38 -6.94 13.58
CA ARG A 174 2.30 -7.81 14.32
C ARG A 174 2.02 -7.81 15.82
N TRP A 175 1.72 -6.66 16.41
CA TRP A 175 1.63 -6.47 17.86
C TRP A 175 0.29 -5.93 18.35
N GLY A 176 -0.59 -5.50 17.46
CA GLY A 176 -1.91 -4.97 17.80
C GLY A 176 -1.95 -3.44 17.98
N PRO A 177 -3.15 -2.86 18.07
CA PRO A 177 -3.34 -1.41 18.14
C PRO A 177 -2.94 -0.77 19.48
N ASP A 178 -2.88 -1.56 20.56
CA ASP A 178 -2.57 -1.09 21.92
C ASP A 178 -1.11 -1.37 22.34
N SER A 179 -0.24 -1.72 21.39
CA SER A 179 1.13 -2.15 21.67
C SER A 179 2.10 -0.98 21.88
N ASP A 180 3.15 -1.21 22.68
CA ASP A 180 4.23 -0.23 22.88
C ASP A 180 4.99 0.02 21.57
N GLU A 181 5.11 -0.98 20.70
CA GLU A 181 5.71 -0.83 19.36
C GLU A 181 4.92 0.15 18.49
N LEU A 182 3.59 0.03 18.45
CA LEU A 182 2.78 0.95 17.65
C LEU A 182 2.82 2.36 18.23
N ALA A 183 2.77 2.48 19.56
CA ALA A 183 2.90 3.77 20.25
C ALA A 183 4.24 4.45 19.95
N GLU A 184 5.35 3.70 19.93
CA GLU A 184 6.66 4.26 19.60
C GLU A 184 6.79 4.62 18.12
N ALA A 185 6.29 3.78 17.22
CA ALA A 185 6.32 4.07 15.79
C ALA A 185 5.48 5.31 15.42
N LEU A 186 4.39 5.58 16.14
CA LEU A 186 3.62 6.82 16.01
C LEU A 186 4.44 8.04 16.44
N ARG A 187 5.22 7.94 17.52
CA ARG A 187 6.13 9.03 17.96
C ARG A 187 7.24 9.26 16.94
N ASP A 188 7.78 8.20 16.36
CA ASP A 188 8.78 8.31 15.30
C ASP A 188 8.17 8.96 14.05
N LEU A 189 6.95 8.57 13.65
CA LEU A 189 6.26 9.22 12.54
C LEU A 189 5.99 10.71 12.81
N ASP A 190 5.53 11.08 13.99
CA ASP A 190 5.31 12.49 14.37
C ASP A 190 6.58 13.34 14.21
N ARG A 191 7.71 12.81 14.70
CA ARG A 191 9.03 13.45 14.57
C ARG A 191 9.45 13.62 13.11
N GLU A 192 9.26 12.58 12.31
CA GLU A 192 9.64 12.54 10.89
C GLU A 192 8.71 13.39 10.02
N LEU A 193 7.42 13.52 10.36
CA LEU A 193 6.51 14.48 9.72
C LEU A 193 6.97 15.92 9.91
N GLY A 194 7.60 16.25 11.05
CA GLY A 194 8.25 17.54 11.25
C GLY A 194 9.33 17.85 10.20
N ARG A 195 10.11 16.83 9.77
CA ARG A 195 11.11 17.00 8.70
C ARG A 195 10.46 17.22 7.34
N VAL A 196 9.37 16.50 7.03
CA VAL A 196 8.61 16.70 5.78
C VAL A 196 8.04 18.12 5.73
N ILE A 197 7.41 18.58 6.81
CA ILE A 197 6.86 19.94 6.92
C ILE A 197 7.99 20.98 6.73
N GLY A 198 9.12 20.81 7.40
CA GLY A 198 10.26 21.73 7.24
C GLY A 198 10.84 21.76 5.82
N ALA A 199 10.82 20.62 5.11
CA ALA A 199 11.20 20.58 3.70
C ALA A 199 10.20 21.33 2.81
N LEU A 200 8.90 21.22 3.08
CA LEU A 200 7.84 21.95 2.36
C LEU A 200 7.94 23.47 2.61
N GLU A 201 8.12 23.89 3.87
CA GLU A 201 8.35 25.29 4.25
C GLU A 201 9.60 25.85 3.55
N SER A 202 10.69 25.08 3.49
CA SER A 202 11.90 25.50 2.78
C SER A 202 11.73 25.55 1.26
N ALA A 203 10.90 24.68 0.69
CA ALA A 203 10.66 24.60 -0.74
C ALA A 203 9.75 25.72 -1.26
N ALA A 204 8.60 25.92 -0.60
CA ALA A 204 7.49 26.76 -1.06
C ALA A 204 7.23 28.01 -0.18
N GLY A 205 7.84 28.09 1.00
CA GLY A 205 7.63 29.16 1.98
C GLY A 205 6.52 28.87 2.99
N ASP A 206 6.57 29.57 4.12
CA ASP A 206 5.60 29.44 5.21
C ASP A 206 4.18 29.80 4.74
N ASN A 207 3.20 28.97 5.10
CA ASN A 207 1.78 29.11 4.71
C ASN A 207 1.47 28.95 3.21
N SER A 208 2.41 28.44 2.41
CA SER A 208 2.22 28.20 0.96
C SER A 208 1.76 26.78 0.61
N PHE A 209 1.47 25.93 1.60
CA PHE A 209 1.04 24.55 1.39
C PHE A 209 -0.11 24.16 2.31
N VAL A 210 -0.85 23.11 1.92
CA VAL A 210 -1.90 22.50 2.71
C VAL A 210 -1.54 21.04 2.95
N THR A 211 -1.53 20.65 4.23
CA THR A 211 -1.30 19.26 4.62
C THR A 211 -2.62 18.60 4.98
N ILE A 212 -2.89 17.44 4.37
CA ILE A 212 -4.04 16.59 4.69
C ILE A 212 -3.51 15.24 5.14
N ILE A 213 -3.87 14.83 6.37
CA ILE A 213 -3.50 13.53 6.93
C ILE A 213 -4.78 12.72 7.12
N VAL A 214 -4.81 11.53 6.53
CA VAL A 214 -5.92 10.58 6.59
C VAL A 214 -5.37 9.15 6.69
N SER A 215 -6.25 8.18 6.97
CA SER A 215 -5.94 6.76 6.92
C SER A 215 -6.79 6.06 5.87
N ASP A 216 -6.26 5.01 5.25
CA ASP A 216 -6.99 4.12 4.36
C ASP A 216 -7.93 3.19 5.13
N HIS A 217 -7.56 2.80 6.35
CA HIS A 217 -8.42 2.06 7.29
C HIS A 217 -7.97 2.23 8.76
N GLY A 218 -8.74 1.65 9.69
CA GLY A 218 -8.35 1.49 11.09
C GLY A 218 -7.92 0.05 11.41
N THR A 219 -7.64 -0.21 12.69
CA THR A 219 -7.32 -1.55 13.20
C THR A 219 -8.20 -1.86 14.41
N PRO A 220 -8.96 -2.97 14.41
CA PRO A 220 -9.78 -3.33 15.56
C PRO A 220 -8.90 -3.83 16.72
N GLY A 221 -9.28 -3.50 17.96
CA GLY A 221 -8.72 -4.08 19.18
C GLY A 221 -9.08 -5.56 19.34
N GLU A 222 -8.47 -6.21 20.32
CA GLU A 222 -8.85 -7.58 20.69
C GLU A 222 -10.30 -7.61 21.21
N PRO A 223 -11.10 -8.64 20.87
CA PRO A 223 -12.44 -8.78 21.42
C PRO A 223 -12.40 -8.91 22.95
N GLU A 224 -13.24 -8.14 23.64
CA GLU A 224 -13.29 -8.16 25.11
C GLU A 224 -13.91 -9.44 25.67
N GLU A 225 -14.83 -10.05 24.91
CA GLU A 225 -15.62 -11.21 25.36
C GLU A 225 -15.61 -12.34 24.31
N PRO A 226 -15.63 -13.62 24.71
CA PRO A 226 -15.63 -14.77 23.79
C PRO A 226 -16.82 -14.81 22.82
N GLU A 227 -17.96 -14.25 23.20
CA GLU A 227 -19.16 -14.14 22.35
C GLU A 227 -19.01 -13.12 21.21
N HIS A 228 -17.98 -12.27 21.27
CA HIS A 228 -17.56 -11.35 20.21
C HIS A 228 -16.29 -11.84 19.50
N ALA A 229 -15.99 -13.14 19.55
CA ALA A 229 -14.81 -13.72 18.94
C ALA A 229 -14.70 -13.38 17.45
N ARG A 230 -13.44 -13.26 16.99
CA ARG A 230 -13.13 -13.11 15.56
C ARG A 230 -13.34 -14.45 14.87
N TYR A 231 -14.20 -14.46 13.85
CA TYR A 231 -14.35 -15.59 12.93
C TYR A 231 -13.58 -15.28 11.65
N TYR A 232 -12.58 -16.08 11.34
CA TYR A 232 -11.79 -15.88 10.14
C TYR A 232 -12.44 -16.59 8.96
N ILE A 233 -12.39 -15.96 7.79
CA ILE A 233 -12.95 -16.56 6.57
C ILE A 233 -12.28 -17.90 6.25
N THR A 234 -11.01 -18.09 6.62
CA THR A 234 -10.29 -19.36 6.49
C THR A 234 -10.97 -20.48 7.28
N ASP A 235 -11.39 -20.20 8.52
CA ASP A 235 -12.08 -21.16 9.37
C ASP A 235 -13.47 -21.50 8.80
N ILE A 236 -14.16 -20.48 8.27
CA ILE A 236 -15.45 -20.65 7.59
C ILE A 236 -15.29 -21.53 6.34
N ILE A 237 -14.25 -21.29 5.53
CA ILE A 237 -13.94 -22.09 4.34
C ILE A 237 -13.63 -23.53 4.73
N GLU A 238 -12.86 -23.74 5.79
CA GLU A 238 -12.57 -25.08 6.30
C GLU A 238 -13.84 -25.80 6.75
N ALA A 239 -14.72 -25.11 7.48
CA ALA A 239 -16.01 -25.67 7.91
C ALA A 239 -16.92 -26.02 6.73
N ILE A 240 -16.96 -25.19 5.68
CA ILE A 240 -17.69 -25.47 4.44
C ILE A 240 -17.11 -26.71 3.76
N HIS A 241 -15.79 -26.79 3.62
CA HIS A 241 -15.13 -27.96 3.02
C HIS A 241 -15.43 -29.23 3.82
N ASP A 242 -15.30 -29.21 5.13
CA ASP A 242 -15.58 -30.38 5.99
C ASP A 242 -17.03 -30.87 5.84
N ARG A 243 -17.98 -29.94 5.65
CA ARG A 243 -19.41 -30.26 5.59
C ARG A 243 -19.90 -30.69 4.21
N PHE A 244 -19.39 -30.06 3.15
CA PHE A 244 -19.96 -30.17 1.81
C PHE A 244 -19.00 -30.83 0.81
N ASP A 245 -17.69 -30.80 1.05
CA ASP A 245 -16.68 -31.34 0.15
C ASP A 245 -15.41 -31.84 0.90
N PRO A 246 -15.56 -32.81 1.82
CA PRO A 246 -14.48 -33.16 2.75
C PRO A 246 -13.31 -33.85 2.06
N THR A 247 -13.52 -34.42 0.87
CA THR A 247 -12.50 -35.22 0.18
C THR A 247 -11.57 -34.36 -0.66
N GLU A 248 -12.09 -33.50 -1.54
CA GLU A 248 -11.23 -32.75 -2.46
C GLU A 248 -11.12 -31.26 -2.10
N ARG A 249 -12.02 -30.72 -1.27
CA ARG A 249 -11.92 -29.36 -0.73
C ARG A 249 -11.79 -28.27 -1.81
N ARG A 250 -12.58 -28.39 -2.88
CA ARG A 250 -12.59 -27.48 -4.05
C ARG A 250 -13.88 -26.71 -4.23
N VAL A 251 -14.90 -26.92 -3.39
CA VAL A 251 -16.20 -26.23 -3.52
C VAL A 251 -16.08 -24.73 -3.29
N ILE A 252 -15.08 -24.30 -2.52
CA ILE A 252 -14.69 -22.90 -2.41
C ILE A 252 -13.41 -22.65 -3.21
N LEU A 253 -13.45 -21.64 -4.07
CA LEU A 253 -12.29 -21.05 -4.72
C LEU A 253 -11.78 -19.92 -3.81
N PHE A 254 -10.66 -20.19 -3.15
CA PHE A 254 -9.97 -19.25 -2.27
C PHE A 254 -8.61 -18.88 -2.88
N TYR A 255 -8.34 -17.60 -3.01
CA TYR A 255 -7.18 -17.09 -3.74
C TYR A 255 -6.04 -16.64 -2.83
N GLY A 256 -5.95 -17.22 -1.63
CA GLY A 256 -4.85 -17.01 -0.69
C GLY A 256 -4.90 -15.67 0.04
N ASP A 257 -5.96 -14.89 -0.15
CA ASP A 257 -6.18 -13.62 0.55
C ASP A 257 -7.62 -13.57 1.06
N PRO A 258 -7.82 -13.45 2.39
CA PRO A 258 -9.13 -13.22 2.98
C PRO A 258 -9.59 -11.75 2.84
N ALA A 259 -8.77 -10.87 2.26
CA ALA A 259 -9.15 -9.49 1.98
C ALA A 259 -10.51 -9.48 1.27
N ASP A 260 -11.42 -8.68 1.81
CA ASP A 260 -12.82 -8.49 1.40
C ASP A 260 -13.86 -9.41 2.05
N ASN A 261 -13.45 -10.35 2.91
CA ASN A 261 -14.36 -11.29 3.59
C ASN A 261 -15.32 -11.99 2.60
N GLN A 262 -14.82 -12.27 1.39
CA GLN A 262 -15.54 -12.93 0.32
C GLN A 262 -14.91 -14.30 0.03
N PHE A 263 -15.74 -15.24 -0.40
CA PHE A 263 -15.29 -16.48 -1.00
C PHE A 263 -16.15 -16.79 -2.21
N PHE A 264 -15.57 -17.52 -3.18
CA PHE A 264 -16.25 -17.84 -4.43
C PHE A 264 -16.64 -19.31 -4.43
N VAL A 265 -17.92 -19.61 -4.63
CA VAL A 265 -18.44 -20.99 -4.64
C VAL A 265 -18.41 -21.56 -6.05
N ASP A 266 -17.78 -22.71 -6.25
CA ASP A 266 -17.91 -23.52 -7.47
C ASP A 266 -19.28 -24.22 -7.46
N ARG A 267 -20.25 -23.58 -8.13
CA ARG A 267 -21.63 -24.05 -8.21
C ARG A 267 -21.75 -25.41 -8.89
N SER A 268 -20.96 -25.65 -9.94
CA SER A 268 -21.02 -26.91 -10.69
C SER A 268 -20.56 -28.07 -9.81
N ARG A 269 -19.51 -27.84 -9.01
CA ARG A 269 -19.04 -28.81 -8.04
C ARG A 269 -20.06 -29.04 -6.93
N LEU A 270 -20.63 -27.97 -6.37
CA LEU A 270 -21.62 -28.06 -5.31
C LEU A 270 -22.86 -28.87 -5.76
N GLU A 271 -23.33 -28.63 -6.99
CA GLU A 271 -24.43 -29.38 -7.62
C GLU A 271 -24.07 -30.86 -7.84
N ASN A 272 -22.86 -31.16 -8.33
CA ASN A 272 -22.38 -32.54 -8.49
C ASN A 272 -22.27 -33.30 -7.17
N LEU A 273 -22.04 -32.59 -6.07
CA LEU A 273 -22.02 -33.14 -4.71
C LEU A 273 -23.44 -33.28 -4.11
N GLY A 274 -24.48 -32.89 -4.85
CA GLY A 274 -25.89 -33.02 -4.45
C GLY A 274 -26.42 -31.85 -3.61
N PHE A 275 -25.72 -30.72 -3.59
CA PHE A 275 -26.11 -29.52 -2.85
C PHE A 275 -26.47 -28.37 -3.81
N ASN A 276 -27.08 -27.32 -3.27
CA ASN A 276 -27.37 -26.08 -4.00
C ASN A 276 -26.77 -24.88 -3.27
N LEU A 277 -26.84 -23.68 -3.86
CA LEU A 277 -26.25 -22.49 -3.24
C LEU A 277 -26.89 -22.13 -1.88
N GLU A 278 -28.19 -22.41 -1.69
CA GLU A 278 -28.87 -22.22 -0.40
C GLU A 278 -28.32 -23.15 0.69
N SER A 279 -27.68 -24.27 0.31
CA SER A 279 -27.09 -25.20 1.27
C SER A 279 -25.87 -24.63 1.98
N VAL A 280 -25.19 -23.63 1.37
CA VAL A 280 -23.94 -23.04 1.87
C VAL A 280 -24.08 -21.54 2.24
N ALA A 281 -25.30 -21.00 2.13
CA ALA A 281 -25.63 -19.62 2.51
C ALA A 281 -26.05 -19.54 3.98
#